data_AF-A0A800FB47-F1
#
_entry.id   AF-A0A800FB47-F1
#
_cell.length_a   1.000
_cell.length_b   1.000
_cell.length_c   1.000
_cell.angle_alpha   90.00
_cell.angle_beta   90.00
_cell.angle_gamma   90.00
#
_symmetry.space_group_name_H-M   'P 1'
#
loop_
_entity.id
_entity.type
_entity.pdbx_description
1 polymer ?
#
loop_
_entity_poly.entity_id
_entity_poly.type
_entity_poly.pdbx_seq_one_letter_code
_entity_poly.pdbx_strand_id
1 'polypeptide(L)'
;MSHAALGRLMGVPETGNHYAAAVEKSRIPMLKVAIPRGRRLSGRGKMNFVSLVSHGLSAMSVWGEEIGVRLLIGSSLLVVGSLVGLGVIALSGFGEAGQFPPWALTVAGLLGVTALNGVLLSVTFSFLVLRGRNDQAFMPLRDYVHYVRRSVPVGE
;
A
#
# COMPACT_ATOMS: atom_id res chain seq x y z
N MET A 1 28.55 5.36 -3.72
CA MET A 1 27.36 5.30 -4.60
C MET A 1 27.70 6.10 -5.85
N SER A 2 27.42 5.61 -7.07
CA SER A 2 27.67 6.42 -8.26
C SER A 2 26.71 7.62 -8.30
N HIS A 3 27.11 8.72 -8.94
CA HIS A 3 26.23 9.89 -9.13
C HIS A 3 24.90 9.52 -9.77
N ALA A 4 24.91 8.57 -10.72
CA ALA A 4 23.71 8.08 -11.37
C ALA A 4 22.77 7.30 -10.43
N ALA A 5 23.31 6.53 -9.47
CA ALA A 5 22.49 5.84 -8.47
C ALA A 5 21.89 6.81 -7.45
N LEU A 6 22.64 7.84 -7.07
CA LEU A 6 22.13 8.90 -6.20
C LEU A 6 21.01 9.69 -6.88
N GLY A 7 21.19 10.06 -8.15
CA GLY A 7 20.13 10.73 -8.93
C GLY A 7 18.84 9.93 -8.99
N ARG A 8 18.93 8.60 -9.19
CA ARG A 8 17.76 7.70 -9.17
C ARG A 8 17.05 7.69 -7.82
N LEU A 9 17.80 7.57 -6.72
CA LEU A 9 17.22 7.55 -5.38
C LEU A 9 16.57 8.90 -5.03
N MET A 10 17.25 10.01 -5.32
CA MET A 10 16.73 11.36 -5.08
C MET A 10 15.51 11.70 -5.96
N GLY A 11 15.30 10.96 -7.05
CA GLY A 11 14.10 11.02 -7.87
C GLY A 11 12.88 10.29 -7.27
N VAL A 12 13.05 9.51 -6.20
CA VAL A 12 11.95 8.84 -5.49
C VAL A 12 11.39 9.78 -4.41
N PRO A 13 10.15 10.29 -4.55
CA PRO A 13 9.58 11.24 -3.58
C PRO A 13 9.51 10.70 -2.14
N GLU A 14 9.30 9.39 -1.99
CA GLU A 14 9.10 8.72 -0.71
C GLU A 14 10.41 8.45 0.04
N THR A 15 11.55 8.91 -0.48
CA THR A 15 12.86 8.82 0.19
C THR A 15 12.85 9.45 1.56
N GLY A 16 12.13 10.56 1.74
CA GLY A 16 11.99 11.23 3.04
C GLY A 16 11.07 10.48 4.02
N ASN A 17 10.19 9.61 3.52
CA ASN A 17 9.24 8.85 4.34
C ASN A 17 9.86 7.57 4.89
N HIS A 18 10.50 6.77 4.02
CA HIS A 18 11.18 5.56 4.45
C HIS A 18 12.36 5.19 3.54
N TYR A 19 13.55 5.66 3.91
CA TYR A 19 14.78 5.51 3.12
C TYR A 19 15.06 4.09 2.61
N ALA A 20 15.00 3.07 3.48
CA ALA A 20 15.37 1.70 3.06
C ALA A 20 14.42 1.12 1.99
N ALA A 21 13.12 1.42 2.10
CA ALA A 21 12.12 1.01 1.13
C ALA A 21 12.24 1.84 -0.17
N ALA A 22 12.61 3.12 -0.08
CA ALA A 22 12.90 3.94 -1.24
C ALA A 22 14.15 3.47 -2.01
N VAL A 23 15.19 3.01 -1.31
CA VAL A 23 16.36 2.35 -1.92
C VAL A 23 15.93 1.14 -2.72
N GLU A 24 15.06 0.29 -2.16
CA GLU A 24 14.50 -0.87 -2.88
C GLU A 24 13.65 -0.45 -4.08
N LYS A 25 12.72 0.51 -3.91
CA LYS A 25 11.86 1.05 -4.98
C LYS A 25 12.66 1.68 -6.12
N SER A 26 13.79 2.33 -5.81
CA SER A 26 14.67 2.97 -6.81
C SER A 26 15.41 1.97 -7.72
N ARG A 27 15.37 0.67 -7.40
CA ARG A 27 16.02 -0.42 -8.17
C ARG A 27 17.50 -0.15 -8.47
N ILE A 28 18.21 0.49 -7.54
CA ILE A 28 19.67 0.69 -7.64
C ILE A 28 20.41 -0.59 -7.24
N PRO A 29 21.62 -0.84 -7.77
CA PRO A 29 22.44 -1.97 -7.35
C PRO A 29 22.68 -1.94 -5.84
N MET A 30 22.33 -3.03 -5.15
CA MET A 30 22.41 -3.15 -3.70
C MET A 30 23.02 -4.49 -3.31
N LEU A 31 23.98 -4.45 -2.40
CA LEU A 31 24.54 -5.62 -1.74
C LEU A 31 24.05 -5.66 -0.29
N LYS A 32 23.40 -6.76 0.11
CA LYS A 32 23.05 -7.00 1.51
C LYS A 32 24.19 -7.74 2.18
N VAL A 33 24.82 -7.11 3.17
CA VAL A 33 25.90 -7.72 3.96
C VAL A 33 25.31 -8.20 5.28
N ALA A 34 25.45 -9.49 5.58
CA ALA A 34 25.03 -10.04 6.86
C ALA A 34 25.94 -9.50 7.97
N ILE A 35 25.35 -8.87 8.99
CA ILE A 35 26.07 -8.36 10.15
C ILE A 35 25.35 -8.87 11.41
N PRO A 36 26.08 -9.49 12.37
CA PRO A 36 25.47 -9.88 13.62
C PRO A 36 24.92 -8.64 14.35
N ARG A 37 23.67 -8.72 14.80
CA ARG A 37 23.03 -7.60 15.50
C ARG A 37 23.76 -7.33 16.81
N GLY A 38 24.42 -6.18 16.91
CA GLY A 38 25.13 -5.76 18.11
C GLY A 38 24.18 -5.47 19.28
N ARG A 39 24.71 -5.59 20.51
CA ARG A 39 24.03 -5.13 21.72
C ARG A 39 24.21 -3.60 21.85
N ARG A 40 23.20 -2.91 22.36
CA ARG A 40 23.33 -1.48 22.68
C ARG A 40 24.39 -1.29 23.76
N LEU A 41 25.30 -0.35 23.55
CA LEU A 41 26.33 0.03 24.53
C LEU A 41 25.75 0.89 25.66
N SER A 42 24.68 1.64 25.37
CA SER A 42 23.93 2.44 26.35
C SER A 42 22.52 2.80 25.82
N GLY A 43 21.65 3.28 26.72
CA GLY A 43 20.30 3.76 26.38
C GLY A 43 19.23 2.68 26.21
N ARG A 44 17.99 3.12 25.94
CA ARG A 44 16.81 2.25 25.71
C ARG A 44 16.35 2.31 24.25
N GLY A 45 15.59 1.31 23.81
CA GLY A 45 14.96 1.33 22.49
C GLY A 45 13.93 2.45 22.39
N LYS A 46 13.95 3.19 21.27
CA LYS A 46 12.95 4.23 20.98
C LYS A 46 11.64 3.65 20.39
N MET A 47 11.64 2.38 19.96
CA MET A 47 10.47 1.77 19.32
C MET A 47 9.65 0.95 20.30
N ASN A 48 8.45 1.45 20.64
CA ASN A 48 7.37 0.66 21.20
C ASN A 48 6.55 -0.01 20.08
N PHE A 49 5.56 -0.84 20.43
CA PHE A 49 4.73 -1.54 19.45
C PHE A 49 4.08 -0.61 18.42
N VAL A 50 3.46 0.48 18.86
CA VAL A 50 2.79 1.45 17.97
C VAL A 50 3.77 2.07 16.98
N SER A 51 4.93 2.53 17.46
CA SER A 51 5.97 3.10 16.59
C SER A 51 6.58 2.06 15.63
N LEU A 52 6.62 0.79 16.01
CA LEU A 52 7.07 -0.30 15.13
C LEU A 52 6.06 -0.59 14.02
N VAL A 53 4.77 -0.63 14.37
CA VAL A 53 3.69 -0.78 13.39
C VAL A 53 3.66 0.43 12.45
N SER A 54 3.78 1.65 12.97
CA SER A 54 3.86 2.87 12.17
C SER A 54 5.08 2.86 11.24
N HIS A 55 6.24 2.41 11.71
CA HIS A 55 7.44 2.30 10.88
C HIS A 55 7.22 1.31 9.72
N GLY A 56 6.58 0.17 9.98
CA GLY A 56 6.20 -0.80 8.95
C GLY A 56 5.19 -0.23 7.94
N LEU A 57 4.17 0.51 8.42
CA LEU A 57 3.20 1.21 7.57
C LEU A 57 3.87 2.28 6.70
N SER A 58 4.82 3.05 7.25
CA SER A 58 5.63 4.00 6.47
C SER A 58 6.40 3.28 5.35
N ALA A 59 6.99 2.11 5.63
CA ALA A 59 7.65 1.31 4.60
C ALA A 59 6.67 0.83 3.51
N MET A 60 5.48 0.35 3.89
CA MET A 60 4.44 -0.06 2.93
C MET A 60 3.95 1.11 2.08
N SER A 61 3.82 2.32 2.65
CA SER A 61 3.33 3.49 1.93
C SER A 61 4.23 3.94 0.78
N VAL A 62 5.51 3.53 0.76
CA VAL A 62 6.41 3.72 -0.40
C VAL A 62 5.87 3.03 -1.65
N TRP A 63 5.13 1.93 -1.49
CA TRP A 63 4.47 1.16 -2.55
C TRP A 63 2.96 1.40 -2.58
N GLY A 64 2.52 2.59 -2.15
CA GLY A 64 1.11 2.92 -1.96
C GLY A 64 0.27 2.77 -3.23
N GLU A 65 0.82 3.10 -4.40
CA GLU A 65 0.13 2.93 -5.68
C GLU A 65 -0.10 1.45 -6.00
N GLU A 66 0.94 0.61 -5.91
CA GLU A 66 0.84 -0.81 -6.22
C GLU A 66 -0.07 -1.54 -5.22
N ILE A 67 0.02 -1.19 -3.93
CA ILE A 67 -0.86 -1.72 -2.89
C ILE A 67 -2.31 -1.26 -3.15
N GLY A 68 -2.53 0.00 -3.46
CA GLY A 68 -3.85 0.56 -3.77
C GLY A 68 -4.51 -0.15 -4.95
N VAL A 69 -3.76 -0.39 -6.04
CA VAL A 69 -4.27 -1.13 -7.22
C VAL A 69 -4.57 -2.59 -6.88
N ARG A 70 -3.72 -3.27 -6.10
CA ARG A 70 -3.99 -4.66 -5.67
C ARG A 70 -5.24 -4.76 -4.81
N LEU A 71 -5.42 -3.80 -3.89
CA LEU A 71 -6.61 -3.73 -3.04
C LEU A 71 -7.88 -3.43 -3.86
N LEU A 72 -7.79 -2.55 -4.86
CA LEU A 72 -8.88 -2.27 -5.80
C LEU A 72 -9.29 -3.52 -6.60
N ILE A 73 -8.32 -4.29 -7.10
CA ILE A 73 -8.60 -5.57 -7.79
C ILE A 73 -9.25 -6.55 -6.82
N GLY A 74 -8.70 -6.68 -5.61
CA GLY A 74 -9.25 -7.57 -4.58
C GLY A 74 -10.69 -7.22 -4.19
N SER A 75 -11.00 -5.94 -3.98
CA SER A 75 -12.36 -5.48 -3.67
C SER A 75 -13.31 -5.68 -4.86
N SER A 76 -12.84 -5.51 -6.09
CA SER A 76 -13.64 -5.78 -7.29
C SER A 76 -13.97 -7.26 -7.44
N LEU A 77 -13.01 -8.15 -7.18
CA LEU A 77 -13.21 -9.60 -7.19
C LEU A 77 -14.19 -10.03 -6.08
N LEU A 78 -14.12 -9.41 -4.90
CA LEU A 78 -15.06 -9.64 -3.82
C LEU A 78 -16.51 -9.32 -4.25
N VAL A 79 -16.71 -8.22 -4.98
CA VAL A 79 -18.02 -7.85 -5.53
C VAL A 79 -18.50 -8.90 -6.52
N VAL A 80 -17.65 -9.26 -7.50
CA VAL A 80 -18.01 -10.26 -8.51
C VAL A 80 -18.35 -11.60 -7.87
N GLY A 81 -17.54 -12.09 -6.92
CA GLY A 81 -17.80 -13.34 -6.20
C GLY A 81 -19.11 -13.29 -5.41
N SER A 82 -19.42 -12.15 -4.80
CA SER A 82 -20.69 -11.95 -4.08
C SER A 82 -21.89 -11.98 -5.04
N LEU A 83 -21.79 -11.34 -6.20
CA LEU A 83 -22.84 -11.34 -7.22
C LEU A 83 -23.05 -12.74 -7.83
N VAL A 84 -21.96 -13.48 -8.08
CA VAL A 84 -22.04 -14.89 -8.53
C VAL A 84 -22.73 -15.74 -7.47
N GLY A 85 -22.38 -15.58 -6.19
CA GLY A 85 -23.04 -16.28 -5.09
C GLY A 85 -24.54 -15.98 -5.01
N LEU A 86 -24.93 -14.71 -5.18
CA LEU A 86 -26.34 -14.31 -5.27
C LEU A 86 -27.04 -14.94 -6.48
N GLY A 87 -26.38 -15.00 -7.64
CA GLY A 87 -26.89 -15.67 -8.84
C GLY A 87 -27.13 -17.16 -8.61
N VAL A 88 -26.21 -17.86 -7.94
CA VAL A 88 -26.36 -19.28 -7.58
C VAL A 88 -27.55 -19.49 -6.65
N ILE A 89 -27.72 -18.65 -5.64
CA ILE A 89 -28.89 -18.71 -4.73
C ILE A 89 -30.18 -18.42 -5.49
N ALA A 90 -30.18 -17.45 -6.40
CA ALA A 90 -31.36 -17.16 -7.22
C ALA A 90 -31.73 -18.37 -8.09
N LEU A 91 -30.74 -19.01 -8.74
CA LEU A 91 -30.93 -20.18 -9.59
C LEU A 91 -31.40 -21.42 -8.82
N SER A 92 -30.99 -21.61 -7.56
CA SER A 92 -31.42 -22.78 -6.77
C SER A 92 -32.92 -22.78 -6.49
N GLY A 93 -33.57 -21.61 -6.44
CA GLY A 93 -35.02 -21.48 -6.29
C GLY A 93 -35.85 -21.80 -7.54
N PHE A 94 -35.24 -21.91 -8.73
CA PHE A 94 -35.98 -22.16 -9.97
C PHE A 94 -36.39 -23.63 -10.18
N GLY A 95 -35.77 -24.60 -9.47
CA GLY A 95 -35.98 -26.03 -9.70
C GLY A 95 -36.98 -26.72 -8.76
N GLU A 96 -36.96 -26.38 -7.47
CA GLU A 96 -37.82 -27.01 -6.45
C GLU A 96 -39.05 -26.14 -6.14
N ALA A 97 -40.06 -26.12 -7.02
CA ALA A 97 -41.36 -25.46 -6.77
C ALA A 97 -41.31 -23.99 -6.25
N GLY A 98 -40.21 -23.27 -6.42
CA GLY A 98 -40.00 -21.93 -5.86
C GLY A 98 -39.62 -21.88 -4.36
N GLN A 99 -39.28 -23.01 -3.74
CA GLN A 99 -38.92 -23.07 -2.33
C GLN A 99 -37.41 -22.89 -2.14
N PHE A 100 -37.02 -21.77 -1.52
CA PHE A 100 -35.64 -21.55 -1.12
C PHE A 100 -35.32 -22.28 0.19
N PRO A 101 -34.10 -22.83 0.34
CA PRO A 101 -33.65 -23.34 1.63
C PRO A 101 -33.68 -22.24 2.72
N PRO A 102 -33.94 -22.58 4.00
CA PRO A 102 -34.04 -21.58 5.07
C PRO A 102 -32.79 -20.68 5.25
N TRP A 103 -31.61 -21.18 4.89
CA TRP A 103 -30.35 -20.44 4.96
C TRP A 103 -30.13 -19.50 3.76
N ALA A 104 -30.90 -19.64 2.67
CA ALA A 104 -30.65 -18.91 1.43
C ALA A 104 -30.78 -17.40 1.63
N LEU A 105 -31.79 -16.96 2.38
CA LEU A 105 -32.04 -15.55 2.62
C LEU A 105 -30.96 -14.90 3.50
N THR A 106 -30.48 -15.61 4.53
CA THR A 106 -29.43 -15.08 5.42
C THR A 106 -28.10 -14.97 4.68
N VAL A 107 -27.75 -15.98 3.87
CA VAL A 107 -26.54 -15.95 3.03
C VAL A 107 -26.66 -14.87 1.95
N ALA A 108 -27.82 -14.73 1.30
CA ALA A 108 -28.05 -13.68 0.31
C ALA A 108 -27.91 -12.28 0.93
N GLY A 109 -28.45 -12.07 2.14
CA GLY A 109 -28.28 -10.81 2.87
C GLY A 109 -26.81 -10.51 3.18
N LEU A 110 -26.05 -11.49 3.67
CA LEU A 110 -24.61 -11.35 3.93
C LEU A 110 -23.84 -11.04 2.65
N LEU A 111 -24.08 -11.77 1.56
CA LEU A 111 -23.46 -11.52 0.27
C LEU A 111 -23.81 -10.13 -0.28
N GLY A 112 -25.05 -9.67 -0.08
CA GLY A 112 -25.46 -8.30 -0.44
C GLY A 112 -24.69 -7.24 0.33
N VAL A 113 -24.55 -7.40 1.65
CA VAL A 113 -23.74 -6.50 2.49
C VAL A 113 -22.27 -6.54 2.08
N THR A 114 -21.71 -7.72 1.81
CA THR A 114 -20.33 -7.89 1.33
C THR A 114 -20.13 -7.23 -0.02
N ALA A 115 -21.06 -7.38 -0.97
CA ALA A 115 -21.02 -6.73 -2.27
C ALA A 115 -21.04 -5.20 -2.12
N LEU A 116 -21.93 -4.66 -1.29
CA LEU A 116 -22.01 -3.23 -1.03
C LEU A 116 -20.69 -2.69 -0.43
N ASN A 117 -20.15 -3.37 0.58
CA ASN A 117 -18.84 -3.01 1.15
C ASN A 117 -17.71 -3.10 0.12
N GLY A 118 -17.72 -4.12 -0.74
CA GLY A 118 -16.76 -4.28 -1.83
C GLY A 118 -16.81 -3.13 -2.84
N VAL A 119 -18.02 -2.65 -3.19
CA VAL A 119 -18.20 -1.47 -4.07
C VAL A 119 -17.65 -0.22 -3.39
N LEU A 120 -18.01 0.02 -2.13
CA LEU A 120 -17.53 1.19 -1.38
C LEU A 120 -16.00 1.20 -1.28
N LEU A 121 -15.38 0.07 -0.94
CA LEU A 121 -13.93 -0.09 -0.90
C LEU A 121 -13.29 0.18 -2.27
N SER A 122 -13.88 -0.35 -3.35
CA SER A 122 -13.37 -0.14 -4.71
C SER A 122 -13.39 1.35 -5.09
N VAL A 123 -14.46 2.06 -4.74
CA VAL A 123 -14.55 3.51 -4.95
C VAL A 123 -13.48 4.24 -4.13
N THR A 124 -13.32 3.91 -2.85
CA THR A 124 -12.29 4.51 -1.98
C THR A 124 -10.88 4.28 -2.52
N PHE A 125 -10.52 3.06 -2.91
CA PHE A 125 -9.19 2.77 -3.47
C PHE A 125 -8.96 3.44 -4.81
N SER A 126 -9.99 3.55 -5.65
CA SER A 126 -9.91 4.30 -6.91
C SER A 126 -9.52 5.76 -6.65
N PHE A 127 -10.21 6.42 -5.72
CA PHE A 127 -9.88 7.80 -5.34
C PHE A 127 -8.50 7.92 -4.68
N LEU A 128 -8.10 6.95 -3.85
CA LEU A 128 -6.78 6.96 -3.21
C LEU A 128 -5.65 6.85 -4.24
N VAL A 129 -5.79 5.95 -5.22
CA VAL A 129 -4.81 5.79 -6.31
C VAL A 129 -4.76 7.04 -7.20
N LEU A 130 -5.92 7.59 -7.56
CA LEU A 130 -6.00 8.83 -8.34
C LEU A 130 -5.37 10.01 -7.61
N ARG A 131 -5.64 10.14 -6.31
CA ARG A 131 -5.03 11.16 -5.45
C ARG A 131 -3.51 11.01 -5.41
N GLY A 132 -3.01 9.79 -5.19
CA GLY A 132 -1.57 9.52 -5.18
C GLY A 132 -0.86 9.96 -6.46
N ARG A 133 -1.51 9.78 -7.62
CA ARG A 133 -1.00 10.23 -8.92
C ARG A 133 -1.08 11.73 -9.15
N ASN A 134 -2.08 12.39 -8.57
CA ASN A 134 -2.30 13.83 -8.77
C ASN A 134 -1.53 14.69 -7.75
N ASP A 135 -1.10 14.12 -6.62
CA ASP A 135 -0.24 14.82 -5.67
C ASP A 135 1.16 15.01 -6.27
N GLN A 136 1.56 16.26 -6.46
CA GLN A 136 2.96 16.60 -6.76
C GLN A 136 3.78 16.47 -5.48
N ALA A 137 4.14 15.23 -5.15
CA ALA A 137 4.95 14.94 -3.98
C ALA A 137 6.31 15.67 -4.06
N PHE A 138 6.80 16.09 -2.90
CA PHE A 138 8.15 16.62 -2.75
C PHE A 138 9.15 15.64 -3.34
N MET A 139 9.87 16.07 -4.39
CA MET A 139 10.89 15.27 -5.03
C MET A 139 12.26 15.80 -4.59
N PRO A 140 13.06 15.03 -3.81
CA PRO A 140 14.33 15.52 -3.30
C PRO A 140 15.26 16.07 -4.39
N LEU A 141 15.30 15.47 -5.57
CA LEU A 141 16.13 15.93 -6.69
C LEU A 141 15.74 17.33 -7.22
N ARG A 142 14.45 17.68 -7.16
CA ARG A 142 13.90 18.94 -7.69
C ARG A 142 13.80 20.00 -6.60
N ASP A 143 13.27 19.62 -5.45
CA ASP A 143 12.73 20.55 -4.47
C ASP A 143 13.72 20.88 -3.34
N TYR A 144 14.89 20.20 -3.25
CA TYR A 144 15.85 20.41 -2.16
C TYR A 144 16.31 21.87 -2.01
N VAL A 145 16.37 22.62 -3.12
CA VAL A 145 16.78 24.04 -3.14
C VAL A 145 15.94 24.89 -2.19
N HIS A 146 14.67 24.54 -2.00
CA HIS A 146 13.77 25.29 -1.12
C HIS A 146 14.00 24.99 0.37
N TYR A 147 14.69 23.91 0.70
CA TYR A 147 14.92 23.45 2.07
C TYR A 147 16.38 23.59 2.52
N VAL A 148 17.31 23.76 1.59
CA VAL A 148 18.75 23.91 1.88
C VAL A 148 19.14 25.39 1.82
N ARG A 149 19.32 26.01 2.99
CA ARG A 149 19.73 27.42 3.11
C ARG A 149 21.20 27.67 2.73
N ARG A 150 22.08 26.70 2.97
CA ARG A 150 23.53 26.80 2.66
C ARG A 150 24.10 25.40 2.45
N SER A 151 24.69 25.14 1.30
CA SER A 151 25.51 23.96 1.03
C SER A 151 26.97 24.35 1.05
N VAL A 152 27.79 23.67 1.84
CA VAL A 152 29.25 23.78 1.76
C VAL A 152 29.72 22.64 0.86
N PRO A 153 30.45 22.90 -0.24
CA PRO A 153 31.03 21.83 -1.03
C PRO A 153 31.99 21.04 -0.13
N VAL A 154 31.74 19.74 -0.01
CA VAL A 154 32.70 18.82 0.59
C VAL A 154 33.82 18.71 -0.43
N GLY A 155 35.03 19.17 -0.05
CA GLY A 155 36.17 19.37 -0.95
C GLY A 155 36.46 18.18 -1.85
N GLU A 156 36.95 18.49 -3.05
CA GLU A 156 37.56 17.55 -4.00
C GLU A 156 38.79 16.87 -3.40
#